data_AF-A0A533X0S2-F1
#
_entry.id   AF-A0A533X0S2-F1
#
_cell.length_a   1.000
_cell.length_b   1.000
_cell.length_c   1.000
_cell.angle_alpha   90.00
_cell.angle_beta   90.00
_cell.angle_gamma   90.00
#
_symmetry.space_group_name_H-M   'P 1'
#
loop_
_entity.id
_entity.type
_entity.pdbx_description
1 polymer ?
#
loop_
_entity_poly.entity_id
_entity_poly.type
_entity_poly.pdbx_seq_one_letter_code
_entity_poly.pdbx_strand_id
1 'polypeptide(L)'
;MAMLRESQIMKIHYITGIAALFVVAVHILMRLIIPFSLSLEYENVIASYHNIPYVVLLESILVLIAIHGFNGLRVILLELRQSKAWEDGVTILTIVAMMAVIAYGTRTIIVANGSGF
;
A
#
# COMPACT_ATOMS: atom_id res chain seq x y z
N MET A 1 19.51 17.93 -1.81
CA MET A 1 18.42 16.95 -2.02
C MET A 1 17.28 17.71 -2.66
N ALA A 2 16.95 17.44 -3.93
CA ALA A 2 15.90 18.19 -4.63
C ALA A 2 14.54 17.75 -4.10
N MET A 3 13.73 18.68 -3.57
CA MET A 3 12.33 18.41 -3.24
C MET A 3 11.53 18.18 -4.52
N LEU A 4 10.68 17.16 -4.53
CA LEU A 4 9.75 16.92 -5.64
C LEU A 4 8.75 18.08 -5.73
N ARG A 5 8.44 18.51 -6.95
CA ARG A 5 7.34 19.45 -7.18
C ARG A 5 6.00 18.74 -6.97
N GLU A 6 4.97 19.48 -6.57
CA GLU A 6 3.62 18.93 -6.39
C GLU A 6 3.12 18.20 -7.65
N SER A 7 3.43 18.72 -8.85
CA SER A 7 3.08 18.07 -10.11
C SER A 7 3.74 16.70 -10.31
N GLN A 8 4.92 16.47 -9.71
CA GLN A 8 5.57 15.16 -9.73
C GLN A 8 4.94 14.20 -8.73
N ILE A 9 4.58 14.69 -7.54
CA ILE A 9 3.86 13.92 -6.53
C ILE A 9 2.51 13.45 -7.09
N MET A 10 1.77 14.33 -7.75
CA MET A 10 0.49 13.97 -8.38
C MET A 10 0.65 12.99 -9.54
N LYS A 11 1.71 13.10 -10.35
CA LYS A 11 2.02 12.07 -11.36
C LYS A 11 2.24 10.69 -10.73
N ILE A 12 2.99 10.63 -9.62
CA ILE A 12 3.19 9.38 -8.88
C ILE A 12 1.84 8.85 -8.38
N HIS A 13 0.98 9.70 -7.82
CA HIS A 13 -0.36 9.29 -7.36
C HIS A 13 -1.22 8.67 -8.47
N TYR A 14 -1.21 9.25 -9.68
CA TYR A 14 -1.96 8.69 -10.81
C TYR A 14 -1.38 7.37 -11.31
N ILE A 15 -0.05 7.30 -11.47
CA ILE A 15 0.63 6.08 -11.92
C ILE A 15 0.38 4.94 -10.92
N THR A 16 0.53 5.22 -9.62
CA THR A 16 0.29 4.23 -8.56
C THR A 16 -1.17 3.81 -8.48
N GLY A 17 -2.13 4.72 -8.70
CA GLY A 17 -3.55 4.38 -8.77
C GLY A 17 -3.88 3.44 -9.94
N ILE A 18 -3.35 3.74 -11.14
CA ILE A 18 -3.53 2.88 -12.32
C ILE A 18 -2.88 1.51 -12.09
N ALA A 19 -1.65 1.48 -11.59
CA ALA A 19 -0.96 0.21 -11.29
C ALA A 19 -1.71 -0.60 -10.21
N ALA A 20 -2.20 0.07 -9.16
CA ALA A 20 -2.98 -0.55 -8.08
C ALA A 20 -4.24 -1.23 -8.61
N LEU A 21 -4.94 -0.62 -9.57
CA LEU A 21 -6.13 -1.20 -10.21
C LEU A 21 -5.87 -2.63 -10.70
N PHE A 22 -4.75 -2.84 -11.42
CA PHE A 22 -4.41 -4.15 -11.97
C PHE A 22 -4.05 -5.16 -10.89
N VAL A 23 -3.15 -4.81 -9.97
CA VAL A 23 -2.69 -5.76 -8.94
C VAL A 23 -3.80 -6.12 -7.96
N VAL A 24 -4.68 -5.17 -7.61
CA VAL A 24 -5.86 -5.42 -6.76
C VAL A 24 -6.87 -6.29 -7.49
N ALA A 25 -7.12 -6.06 -8.79
CA ALA A 25 -8.00 -6.93 -9.56
C ALA A 25 -7.50 -8.38 -9.57
N VAL A 26 -6.20 -8.61 -9.81
CA VAL A 26 -5.60 -9.94 -9.72
C VAL A 26 -5.76 -10.53 -8.32
N HIS A 27 -5.51 -9.74 -7.26
CA HIS A 27 -5.70 -10.20 -5.89
C HIS A 27 -7.14 -10.64 -5.61
N ILE A 28 -8.14 -9.87 -6.05
CA ILE A 28 -9.56 -10.23 -5.92
C ILE A 28 -9.86 -11.52 -6.68
N LEU A 29 -9.40 -11.65 -7.94
CA LEU A 29 -9.61 -12.87 -8.73
C LEU A 29 -9.02 -14.11 -8.05
N MET A 30 -7.83 -14.00 -7.46
CA MET A 30 -7.21 -15.10 -6.70
C MET A 30 -8.04 -15.51 -5.48
N ARG A 31 -8.74 -14.56 -4.85
CA ARG A 31 -9.65 -14.84 -3.71
C ARG A 31 -10.92 -15.57 -4.12
N LEU A 32 -11.27 -15.60 -5.42
CA LEU A 32 -12.43 -16.31 -5.94
C LEU A 32 -12.15 -17.78 -6.30
N ILE A 33 -10.88 -18.21 -6.27
CA ILE A 33 -10.48 -19.57 -6.67
C ILE A 33 -10.85 -20.62 -5.61
N ILE A 34 -10.88 -20.22 -4.33
CA ILE A 34 -11.21 -21.08 -3.20
C ILE A 34 -12.42 -20.50 -2.43
N PRO A 35 -13.21 -21.33 -1.73
CA PRO A 35 -14.31 -20.84 -0.89
C PRO A 35 -13.83 -19.76 0.09
N PHE A 36 -14.59 -18.67 0.21
CA PHE A 36 -14.18 -17.50 0.98
C PHE A 36 -13.86 -17.84 2.45
N SER A 37 -14.65 -18.72 3.08
CA SER A 37 -14.38 -19.18 4.46
C SER A 37 -13.02 -19.86 4.59
N LEU A 38 -12.70 -20.79 3.68
CA LEU A 38 -11.42 -21.49 3.66
C LEU A 38 -10.26 -20.52 3.40
N SER A 39 -10.45 -19.52 2.53
CA SER A 39 -9.43 -18.52 2.20
C SER A 39 -9.01 -17.63 3.37
N LEU A 40 -9.77 -17.64 4.47
CA LEU A 40 -9.50 -16.88 5.69
C LEU A 40 -8.85 -17.72 6.79
N GLU A 41 -8.79 -19.05 6.62
CA GLU A 41 -8.14 -19.93 7.57
C GLU A 41 -6.64 -19.67 7.59
N TYR A 42 -6.05 -19.70 8.79
CA TYR A 42 -4.65 -19.38 9.02
C TYR A 42 -3.71 -20.13 8.07
N GLU A 43 -3.89 -21.44 7.93
CA GLU A 43 -3.02 -22.26 7.09
C GLU A 43 -3.11 -21.92 5.60
N ASN A 44 -4.32 -21.60 5.11
CA ASN A 44 -4.51 -21.18 3.71
C ASN A 44 -3.93 -19.79 3.45
N VAL A 45 -4.01 -18.89 4.45
CA VAL A 45 -3.36 -17.58 4.40
C VAL A 45 -1.83 -17.73 4.39
N ILE A 46 -1.26 -18.53 5.30
CA ILE A 46 0.19 -18.78 5.36
C ILE A 46 0.68 -19.46 4.08
N ALA A 47 -0.05 -20.44 3.54
CA ALA A 47 0.28 -21.06 2.25
C ALA A 47 0.37 -20.02 1.11
N SER A 48 -0.46 -18.98 1.16
CA SER A 48 -0.40 -17.86 0.21
C SER A 48 0.89 -17.05 0.35
N TYR A 49 1.40 -16.86 1.57
CA TYR A 49 2.68 -16.21 1.84
C TYR A 49 3.91 -17.04 1.44
N HIS A 50 3.78 -18.35 1.21
CA HIS A 50 4.86 -19.17 0.65
C HIS A 50 4.87 -19.21 -0.89
N ASN A 51 3.83 -18.68 -1.54
CA ASN A 51 3.77 -18.56 -2.99
C ASN A 51 4.47 -17.27 -3.46
N ILE A 52 5.69 -17.41 -4.00
CA ILE A 52 6.55 -16.27 -4.38
C ILE A 52 5.86 -15.28 -5.34
N PRO A 53 5.26 -15.71 -6.47
CA PRO A 53 4.49 -14.80 -7.32
C PRO A 53 3.40 -14.02 -6.58
N TYR A 54 2.69 -14.68 -5.66
CA TYR A 54 1.63 -14.03 -4.89
C TYR A 54 2.20 -13.06 -3.85
N VAL A 55 3.33 -13.38 -3.22
CA VAL A 55 4.03 -12.45 -2.32
C VAL A 55 4.46 -11.17 -3.03
N VAL A 56 5.01 -11.28 -4.25
CA VAL A 56 5.38 -10.11 -5.07
C VAL A 56 4.13 -9.27 -5.37
N LEU A 57 3.00 -9.93 -5.68
CA LEU A 57 1.72 -9.25 -5.86
C LEU A 57 1.28 -8.52 -4.57
N LEU A 58 1.33 -9.17 -3.40
CA LEU A 58 0.95 -8.58 -2.12
C LEU A 58 1.83 -7.37 -1.74
N GLU A 59 3.15 -7.47 -1.90
CA GLU A 59 4.07 -6.36 -1.65
C GLU A 59 3.80 -5.20 -2.63
N SER A 60 3.54 -5.52 -3.90
CA SER A 60 3.20 -4.49 -4.89
C SER A 60 1.90 -3.75 -4.51
N ILE A 61 0.88 -4.47 -4.04
CA ILE A 61 -0.38 -3.88 -3.56
C ILE A 61 -0.11 -2.97 -2.37
N LEU A 62 0.65 -3.46 -1.38
CA LEU A 62 1.00 -2.71 -0.17
C LEU A 62 1.65 -1.37 -0.54
N VAL A 63 2.69 -1.39 -1.37
CA VAL A 63 3.43 -0.17 -1.75
C VAL A 63 2.57 0.75 -2.60
N LEU A 64 1.91 0.23 -3.65
CA LEU A 64 1.13 1.05 -4.58
C LEU A 64 -0.07 1.71 -3.89
N ILE A 65 -0.82 0.96 -3.09
CA ILE A 65 -1.97 1.50 -2.36
C ILE A 65 -1.51 2.44 -1.25
N ALA A 66 -0.42 2.16 -0.53
CA ALA A 66 0.08 3.07 0.49
C ALA A 66 0.44 4.43 -0.15
N ILE A 67 1.21 4.45 -1.24
CA ILE A 67 1.57 5.69 -1.92
C ILE A 67 0.33 6.41 -2.47
N HIS A 68 -0.54 5.70 -3.19
CA HIS A 68 -1.74 6.28 -3.77
C HIS A 68 -2.70 6.83 -2.69
N GLY A 69 -3.02 5.99 -1.71
CA GLY A 69 -3.99 6.25 -0.66
C GLY A 69 -3.55 7.34 0.31
N PHE A 70 -2.30 7.32 0.79
CA PHE A 70 -1.81 8.37 1.68
C PHE A 70 -1.65 9.71 0.97
N ASN A 71 -1.25 9.74 -0.31
CA ASN A 71 -1.25 10.99 -1.06
C ASN A 71 -2.68 11.50 -1.33
N GLY A 72 -3.63 10.61 -1.64
CA GLY A 72 -5.04 10.97 -1.78
C GLY A 72 -5.62 11.56 -0.48
N LEU A 73 -5.33 10.94 0.66
CA LEU A 73 -5.69 11.46 1.97
C LEU A 73 -5.05 12.82 2.25
N ARG A 74 -3.76 13.00 1.91
CA ARG A 74 -3.08 14.30 2.00
C ARG A 74 -3.87 15.34 1.22
N VAL A 75 -4.18 15.10 -0.05
CA VAL A 75 -4.94 16.05 -0.90
C VAL A 75 -6.28 16.41 -0.26
N ILE A 76 -7.08 15.43 0.17
CA ILE A 76 -8.37 15.67 0.85
C ILE A 76 -8.18 16.57 2.08
N LEU A 77 -7.21 16.25 2.94
CA LEU A 77 -6.97 17.02 4.17
C LEU A 77 -6.47 18.45 3.89
N LEU A 78 -5.69 18.64 2.83
CA LEU A 78 -5.24 19.97 2.39
C LEU A 78 -6.39 20.82 1.82
N GLU A 79 -7.42 20.20 1.25
CA GLU A 79 -8.63 20.91 0.81
C GLU A 79 -9.50 21.39 1.98
N LEU A 80 -9.46 20.71 3.13
CA LEU A 80 -10.22 21.11 4.33
C LEU A 80 -9.66 22.37 5.00
N ARG A 81 -8.34 22.61 4.90
CA ARG A 81 -7.67 23.75 5.53
C ARG A 81 -6.33 24.04 4.84
N GLN A 82 -6.03 25.33 4.61
CA GLN A 82 -4.87 25.77 3.81
C GLN A 82 -3.96 26.76 4.57
N SER A 83 -3.69 26.49 5.84
CA SER A 83 -2.69 27.25 6.61
C SER A 83 -1.34 26.54 6.56
N LYS A 84 -0.23 27.27 6.46
CA LYS A 84 1.12 26.68 6.38
C LYS A 84 1.39 25.57 7.41
N ALA A 85 1.08 25.80 8.68
CA ALA A 85 1.30 24.80 9.74
C ALA A 85 0.48 23.51 9.54
N TRP A 86 -0.72 23.64 8.97
CA TRP A 86 -1.57 22.49 8.62
C TRP A 86 -1.01 21.74 7.43
N GLU A 87 -0.60 22.45 6.38
CA GLU A 87 -0.04 21.84 5.17
C GLU A 87 1.24 21.03 5.47
N ASP A 88 2.15 21.63 6.24
CA ASP A 88 3.38 20.99 6.69
C ASP A 88 3.06 19.77 7.58
N GLY A 89 2.13 19.92 8.53
CA GLY A 89 1.71 18.85 9.45
C GLY A 89 1.07 17.66 8.74
N VAL A 90 0.11 17.89 7.85
CA VAL A 90 -0.55 16.84 7.05
C VAL A 90 0.45 16.14 6.15
N THR A 91 1.35 16.90 5.51
CA THR A 91 2.37 16.31 4.63
C THR A 91 3.31 15.38 5.40
N ILE A 92 3.81 15.82 6.57
CA ILE A 92 4.68 14.98 7.41
C ILE A 92 3.92 13.76 7.93
N LEU A 93 2.70 13.96 8.45
CA LEU A 93 1.87 12.88 8.99
C LEU A 93 1.61 11.79 7.95
N THR A 94 1.18 12.17 6.76
CA THR A 94 0.85 11.22 5.68
C THR A 94 2.08 10.47 5.19
N ILE A 95 3.25 11.12 5.10
CA ILE A 95 4.51 10.45 4.76
C ILE A 95 4.93 9.45 5.84
N VAL A 96 4.90 9.85 7.11
CA VAL A 96 5.29 8.96 8.23
C VAL A 96 4.34 7.76 8.32
N ALA A 97 3.03 7.99 8.19
CA ALA A 97 2.03 6.93 8.21
C ALA A 97 2.22 5.95 7.03
N MET A 98 2.48 6.47 5.83
CA MET A 98 2.81 5.65 4.65
C MET A 98 4.04 4.77 4.89
N MET A 99 5.13 5.35 5.38
CA MET A 99 6.36 4.60 5.67
C MET A 99 6.15 3.54 6.75
N ALA A 100 5.38 3.87 7.80
CA ALA A 100 5.07 2.93 8.87
C ALA A 100 4.24 1.74 8.38
N VAL A 101 3.21 1.99 7.55
CA VAL A 101 2.38 0.93 6.96
C VAL A 101 3.19 0.03 6.04
N ILE A 102 4.02 0.61 5.16
CA ILE A 102 4.89 -0.17 4.29
C ILE A 102 5.84 -1.02 5.13
N ALA A 103 6.60 -0.43 6.07
CA ALA A 103 7.56 -1.16 6.88
C ALA A 103 6.92 -2.30 7.69
N TYR A 104 5.76 -2.05 8.30
CA TYR A 104 5.04 -3.06 9.08
C TYR A 104 4.44 -4.17 8.19
N GLY A 105 3.88 -3.80 7.04
CA GLY A 105 3.34 -4.75 6.07
C GLY A 105 4.44 -5.63 5.47
N THR A 106 5.55 -5.05 5.03
CA THR A 106 6.71 -5.78 4.51
C THR A 106 7.29 -6.71 5.57
N ARG A 107 7.42 -6.26 6.84
CA ARG A 107 7.82 -7.14 7.95
C ARG A 107 6.88 -8.33 8.08
N THR A 108 5.57 -8.10 7.99
CA THR A 108 4.56 -9.17 8.08
C THR A 108 4.73 -10.19 6.96
N ILE A 109 4.95 -9.73 5.72
CA ILE A 109 5.23 -10.60 4.57
C ILE A 109 6.49 -11.44 4.80
N ILE A 110 7.59 -10.83 5.27
CA ILE A 110 8.87 -11.51 5.50
C ILE A 110 8.73 -12.59 6.58
N VAL A 111 8.08 -12.26 7.71
CA VAL A 111 7.86 -13.19 8.82
C VAL A 111 6.95 -14.33 8.38
N ALA A 112 5.84 -14.04 7.69
CA ALA A 112 4.90 -15.06 7.23
C ALA A 112 5.48 -15.97 6.14
N ASN A 113 6.41 -15.47 5.32
CA ASN A 113 7.11 -16.26 4.31
C ASN A 113 8.19 -17.20 4.92
N GLY A 114 8.50 -17.07 6.21
CA GLY A 114 9.56 -17.84 6.88
C GLY A 114 10.98 -17.31 6.64
N SER A 115 11.10 -16.10 6.06
CA SER A 115 12.38 -15.41 5.81
C SER A 115 12.76 -14.43 6.92
N GLY A 116 11.92 -14.28 7.95
CA GLY A 116 12.23 -13.54 9.16
C GLY A 116 12.88 -14.46 10.20
N PHE A 117 13.98 -14.02 10.80
CA PHE A 117 14.61 -14.69 11.95
C PHE A 117 13.61 -14.91 13.10
#